data_AF-A0A839EPU3-F1
#
_entry.id   AF-A0A839EPU3-F1
#
_cell.length_a   1.000
_cell.length_b   1.000
_cell.length_c   1.000
_cell.angle_alpha   90.00
_cell.angle_beta   90.00
_cell.angle_gamma   90.00
#
_symmetry.space_group_name_H-M   'P 1'
#
loop_
_entity.id
_entity.type
_entity.pdbx_description
1 polymer ?
#
loop_
_entity_poly.entity_id
_entity_poly.type
_entity_poly.pdbx_seq_one_letter_code
_entity_poly.pdbx_strand_id
1 'polypeptide(L)' 'MWIKLTDVNGDLITLNFAHVVSFNPYGTGTHIVTVTAGLTFFVKETIDEIQKKVGVQGV' A
#
# COMPACT_ATOMS: atom_id res chain seq x y z
N MET A 1 2.17 -7.07 9.97
CA MET A 1 3.09 -5.93 10.12
C MET A 1 2.34 -4.67 9.77
N TRP A 2 2.38 -3.63 10.60
CA TRP A 2 1.67 -2.37 10.34
C TRP A 2 2.59 -1.37 9.66
N ILE A 3 2.11 -0.72 8.60
CA ILE A 3 2.82 0.36 7.91
C ILE A 3 1.94 1.61 7.82
N LYS A 4 2.57 2.78 7.77
CA LYS A 4 1.90 4.05 7.52
C LYS A 4 2.02 4.41 6.04
N LEU A 5 0.90 4.80 5.45
CA LEU A 5 0.79 5.22 4.05
C LEU A 5 0.00 6.52 3.97
N THR A 6 0.04 7.17 2.81
CA THR A 6 -0.71 8.40 2.53
C THR A 6 -1.73 8.11 1.44
N ASP A 7 -3.02 8.20 1.76
CA ASP A 7 -4.09 8.09 0.77
C ASP A 7 -3.95 9.19 -0.31
N VAL A 8 -4.48 8.95 -1.51
CA VAL A 8 -4.46 9.94 -2.61
C VAL A 8 -5.08 11.29 -2.21
N ASN A 9 -6.04 11.29 -1.27
CA ASN A 9 -6.64 12.51 -0.73
C ASN A 9 -5.74 13.27 0.26
N GLY A 10 -4.62 12.67 0.70
CA GLY A 10 -3.66 13.25 1.64
C GLY A 10 -3.78 12.75 3.08
N ASP A 11 -4.77 11.91 3.38
CA ASP A 11 -4.96 11.34 4.70
C ASP A 11 -3.89 10.29 5.03
N LEU A 12 -3.42 10.30 6.28
CA LEU A 12 -2.51 9.26 6.77
C LEU A 12 -3.32 8.03 7.19
N ILE A 13 -3.02 6.90 6.56
CA ILE A 13 -3.64 5.61 6.90
C ILE A 13 -2.61 4.68 7.53
N THR A 14 -3.07 3.81 8.44
CA THR A 14 -2.28 2.71 8.97
C THR A 14 -2.87 1.41 8.46
N LEU A 15 -2.05 0.61 7.78
CA LEU A 15 -2.47 -0.62 7.12
C LEU A 15 -1.72 -1.82 7.71
N ASN A 16 -2.45 -2.87 8.06
CA ASN A 16 -1.82 -4.15 8.39
C ASN A 16 -1.49 -4.89 7.09
N PHE A 17 -0.21 -4.91 6.74
CA PHE A 17 0.27 -5.51 5.51
C PHE A 17 0.05 -7.03 5.45
N ALA A 18 -0.20 -7.68 6.58
CA ALA A 18 -0.59 -9.10 6.59
C ALA A 18 -1.96 -9.36 5.94
N HIS A 19 -2.78 -8.31 5.77
CA HIS A 19 -4.10 -8.38 5.14
C HIS A 19 -4.07 -7.87 3.69
N VAL A 20 -2.90 -7.59 3.12
CA VAL A 20 -2.74 -7.16 1.72
C VAL A 20 -2.60 -8.40 0.84
N VAL A 21 -3.41 -8.48 -0.22
CA VAL A 21 -3.35 -9.54 -1.23
C VAL A 21 -2.40 -9.14 -2.35
N SER A 22 -2.51 -7.89 -2.82
CA SER A 22 -1.65 -7.35 -3.87
C SER A 22 -1.57 -5.83 -3.77
N PHE A 23 -0.50 -5.26 -4.33
CA PHE A 23 -0.34 -3.82 -4.46
C PHE A 23 0.28 -3.56 -5.83
N ASN A 24 -0.39 -2.76 -6.65
CA ASN A 24 -0.10 -2.60 -8.08
C ASN A 24 0.06 -1.12 -8.44
N PRO A 25 0.86 -0.77 -9.47
CA PRO A 25 1.03 0.63 -9.86
C PRO A 25 -0.32 1.25 -10.22
N TYR A 26 -0.55 2.49 -9.78
CA TYR A 26 -1.75 3.24 -10.10
C TYR A 26 -1.42 4.73 -10.26
N GLY A 27 -1.31 5.19 -11.51
CA GLY A 27 -0.81 6.54 -11.80
C GLY A 27 0.61 6.73 -11.25
N THR A 28 0.79 7.75 -10.42
CA THR A 28 2.06 8.00 -9.72
C THR A 28 2.16 7.29 -8.37
N GLY A 29 1.12 6.57 -7.95
CA GLY A 29 1.02 5.90 -6.65
C GLY A 29 0.71 4.41 -6.79
N THR A 30 0.04 3.84 -5.78
CA THR A 30 -0.23 2.40 -5.69
C THR A 30 -1.67 2.10 -5.30
N HIS A 31 -2.28 1.14 -5.98
CA HIS A 31 -3.57 0.55 -5.60
C HIS A 31 -3.34 -0.71 -4.76
N ILE A 32 -3.87 -0.74 -3.54
CA ILE A 32 -3.68 -1.80 -2.56
C ILE A 32 -4.98 -2.57 -2.36
N VAL A 33 -4.97 -3.84 -2.75
CA VAL A 33 -6.09 -4.77 -2.56
C VAL A 33 -5.90 -5.54 -1.27
N THR A 34 -6.91 -5.54 -0.39
CA THR A 34 -6.88 -6.31 0.86
C THR A 34 -7.71 -7.59 0.78
N VAL A 35 -7.56 -8.46 1.78
CA VAL A 35 -8.35 -9.69 1.92
C VAL A 35 -9.84 -9.42 2.21
N THR A 36 -10.17 -8.23 2.72
CA THR A 36 -11.56 -7.85 3.00
C THR A 36 -12.20 -7.36 1.71
N ALA A 37 -13.27 -8.02 1.28
CA ALA A 37 -13.99 -7.67 0.07
C ALA A 37 -14.44 -6.19 0.07
N GLY A 38 -14.14 -5.48 -1.01
CA GLY A 38 -14.47 -4.06 -1.18
C GLY A 38 -13.56 -3.09 -0.41
N LEU A 39 -12.67 -3.57 0.47
CA LEU A 39 -11.71 -2.72 1.15
C LEU A 39 -10.43 -2.63 0.32
N THR A 40 -10.29 -1.51 -0.39
CA THR A 40 -9.11 -1.17 -1.18
C THR A 40 -8.64 0.24 -0.84
N PHE A 41 -7.36 0.51 -1.09
CA PHE A 41 -6.76 1.83 -0.86
C PHE A 41 -6.02 2.30 -2.09
N PHE A 42 -6.06 3.60 -2.35
CA PHE A 42 -5.21 4.26 -3.34
C PHE A 42 -4.27 5.17 -2.58
N VAL A 43 -2.97 4.89 -2.65
CA VAL A 43 -1.96 5.61 -1.88
C VAL A 43 -0.98 6.32 -2.78
N LYS A 44 -0.36 7.39 -2.26
CA LYS A 44 0.64 8.19 -2.97
C LYS A 44 1.98 7.48 -3.07
N GLU A 45 2.29 6.57 -2.16
CA GLU A 45 3.52 5.78 -2.22
C GLU A 45 3.59 4.92 -3.49
N THR A 46 4.79 4.83 -4.04
CA THR A 46 5.12 3.89 -5.12
C THR A 46 5.28 2.47 -4.58
N ILE A 47 5.31 1.48 -5.49
CA ILE A 47 5.59 0.09 -5.14
C ILE A 47 6.93 -0.04 -4.42
N ASP A 48 7.98 0.61 -4.92
CA ASP A 48 9.33 0.53 -4.35
C ASP A 48 9.37 1.09 -2.93
N GLU A 49 8.66 2.20 -2.69
CA GLU A 49 8.52 2.80 -1.36
C GLU A 49 7.79 1.85 -0.41
N ILE A 50 6.70 1.22 -0.87
CA ILE A 50 5.96 0.22 -0.08
C ILE A 50 6.86 -0.99 0.22
N GLN A 51 7.54 -1.55 -0.79
CA GLN A 51 8.47 -2.68 -0.63
C GLN A 51 9.55 -2.38 0.41
N LYS A 52 10.16 -1.19 0.34
CA LYS A 52 11.14 -0.72 1.34
C LYS A 52 10.53 -0.64 2.74
N LYS A 53 9.30 -0.13 2.89
CA LYS A 53 8.59 -0.08 4.18
C LYS A 53 8.28 -1.47 4.74
N VAL A 54 8.08 -2.47 3.88
CA VAL A 54 7.78 -3.86 4.29
C VAL A 54 9.02 -4.76 4.34
N GLY A 55 10.22 -4.20 4.15
CA GLY A 55 11.47 -4.93 4.23
C GLY A 55 11.74 -5.86 3.06
N VAL A 56 11.04 -5.69 1.93
CA VAL A 56 11.34 -6.37 0.68
C VAL A 56 12.36 -5.50 -0.07
N GLN A 57 13.60 -5.96 -0.16
CA GLN A 57 14.60 -5.36 -1.06
C GLN A 57 14.45 -6.05 -2.43
N GLY A 58 14.36 -5.25 -3.49
CA GLY A 58 14.14 -5.74 -4.86
C GLY A 58 15.14 -6.83 -5.25
N VAL A 59 14.62 -7.84 -5.96
CA VAL A 59 15.39 -8.90 -6.62
C VAL A 59 16.22 -8.33 -7.76
#